data_AF-A0A6L5QXL1-F1
#
_entry.id   AF-A0A6L5QXL1-F1
#
_cell.length_a   1.000
_cell.length_b   1.000
_cell.length_c   1.000
_cell.angle_alpha   90.00
_cell.angle_beta   90.00
_cell.angle_gamma   90.00
#
_symmetry.space_group_name_H-M   'P 1'
#
loop_
_entity.id
_entity.type
_entity.pdbx_description
1 polymer ?
#
loop_
_entity_poly.entity_id
_entity_poly.type
_entity_poly.pdbx_seq_one_letter_code
_entity_poly.pdbx_strand_id
1 'polypeptide(L)'
;MASWHPILAADEPEPGRWRLVDSLGREYGRVDIVRLDGAVRYRAEFDGRVLGWGTTLRGACERVHEAFVRSHGPGEWQGYPDFTHVDG
;
A
#
# COMPACT_ATOMS: atom_id res chain seq x y z
N MET A 1 9.10 -10.42 -15.99
CA MET A 1 9.15 -10.41 -14.50
C MET A 1 7.76 -10.75 -14.02
N ALA A 2 7.57 -11.79 -13.21
CA ALA A 2 6.26 -12.05 -12.60
C ALA A 2 5.89 -10.80 -11.79
N SER A 3 4.83 -10.09 -12.19
CA SER A 3 4.28 -9.02 -11.37
C SER A 3 3.88 -9.66 -10.04
N TRP A 4 4.58 -9.33 -8.96
CA TRP A 4 4.17 -9.74 -7.63
C TRP A 4 2.69 -9.34 -7.45
N HIS A 5 1.87 -10.27 -6.98
CA HIS A 5 0.42 -10.06 -6.88
C HIS A 5 0.08 -9.61 -5.46
N PRO A 6 -0.38 -8.36 -5.26
CA PRO A 6 -0.62 -7.82 -3.92
C PRO A 6 -1.66 -8.59 -3.11
N ILE A 7 -2.59 -9.25 -3.78
CA ILE A 7 -3.60 -10.10 -3.12
C ILE A 7 -2.97 -11.28 -2.37
N LEU A 8 -1.77 -11.74 -2.75
CA LEU A 8 -1.08 -12.82 -2.04
C LEU A 8 -0.45 -12.37 -0.71
N ALA A 9 -0.37 -11.07 -0.48
CA ALA A 9 0.05 -10.49 0.79
C ALA A 9 -1.11 -10.21 1.74
N ALA A 10 -2.34 -10.51 1.34
CA ALA A 10 -3.52 -10.32 2.17
C ALA A 10 -3.70 -11.52 3.11
N ASP A 11 -3.46 -11.31 4.40
CA ASP A 11 -3.84 -12.22 5.48
C ASP A 11 -5.27 -11.94 5.92
N GLU A 12 -6.11 -12.97 6.08
CA GLU A 12 -7.52 -12.84 6.49
C GLU A 12 -7.71 -13.37 7.92
N PRO A 13 -7.42 -12.55 8.95
CA PRO A 13 -7.61 -12.96 10.34
C PRO A 13 -9.09 -13.09 10.72
N GLU A 14 -9.97 -12.33 10.05
CA GLU A 14 -11.41 -12.29 10.28
C GLU A 14 -12.12 -12.24 8.92
N PRO A 15 -13.25 -12.96 8.74
CA PRO A 15 -13.97 -12.94 7.47
C PRO A 15 -14.31 -11.51 7.01
N GLY A 16 -13.90 -11.17 5.80
CA GLY A 16 -14.17 -9.84 5.24
C GLY A 16 -13.21 -8.74 5.71
N ARG A 17 -12.15 -9.08 6.44
CA ARG A 17 -11.08 -8.16 6.84
C ARG A 17 -9.72 -8.74 6.49
N TRP A 18 -8.97 -8.01 5.70
CA TRP A 18 -7.65 -8.39 5.26
C TRP A 18 -6.60 -7.40 5.76
N ARG A 19 -5.50 -7.93 6.29
CA ARG A 19 -4.28 -7.17 6.59
C ARG A 19 -3.29 -7.45 5.48
N LEU A 20 -2.71 -6.42 4.89
CA LEU A 20 -1.62 -6.59 3.96
C LEU A 20 -0.31 -6.62 4.74
N VAL A 21 0.42 -7.73 4.63
CA VAL A 21 1.67 -7.97 5.35
C VAL A 21 2.86 -7.98 4.39
N ASP A 22 3.96 -7.34 4.80
CA ASP A 22 5.21 -7.36 4.04
C ASP A 22 5.99 -8.68 4.24
N SER A 23 7.14 -8.81 3.58
CA SER A 23 8.00 -9.99 3.69
C SER A 23 8.61 -10.20 5.08
N LEU A 24 8.54 -9.20 5.96
CA LEU A 24 8.98 -9.28 7.36
C LEU A 24 7.82 -9.55 8.33
N GLY A 25 6.61 -9.78 7.80
CA GLY A 25 5.40 -10.01 8.58
C GLY A 25 4.81 -8.74 9.19
N ARG A 26 5.22 -7.56 8.73
CA ARG A 26 4.70 -6.27 9.22
C ARG A 26 3.46 -5.89 8.43
N GLU A 27 2.41 -5.53 9.14
CA GLU A 27 1.22 -4.94 8.53
C GLU A 27 1.55 -3.55 7.96
N TYR A 28 1.21 -3.34 6.69
CA TYR A 28 1.38 -2.03 6.06
C TYR A 28 0.06 -1.42 5.57
N GLY A 29 -1.03 -2.18 5.53
CA GLY A 29 -2.34 -1.66 5.17
C GLY A 29 -3.47 -2.64 5.40
N ARG A 30 -4.70 -2.16 5.19
CA ARG A 30 -5.92 -2.91 5.47
C ARG A 30 -6.92 -2.82 4.33
N VAL A 31 -7.66 -3.92 4.15
CA VAL A 31 -8.83 -3.95 3.28
C VAL A 31 -10.02 -4.53 4.05
N ASP A 32 -11.16 -3.84 4.03
CA ASP A 32 -12.41 -4.31 4.64
C ASP A 32 -13.49 -4.45 3.56
N ILE A 33 -14.28 -5.53 3.61
CA ILE A 33 -15.53 -5.59 2.86
C ILE A 33 -16.58 -4.71 3.56
N VAL A 34 -17.25 -3.86 2.79
CA VAL A 34 -18.31 -2.99 3.29
C VAL A 34 -19.52 -3.02 2.37
N ARG A 35 -20.66 -2.51 2.85
CA ARG A 35 -21.80 -2.15 2.01
C ARG A 35 -21.88 -0.63 1.91
N LEU A 36 -21.83 -0.12 0.69
CA LEU A 36 -21.99 1.30 0.37
C LEU A 36 -23.05 1.42 -0.72
N ASP A 37 -24.09 2.22 -0.46
CA ASP A 37 -25.22 2.44 -1.39
C ASP A 37 -25.83 1.13 -1.93
N GLY A 38 -25.96 0.13 -1.07
CA GLY A 38 -26.51 -1.19 -1.42
C GLY A 38 -25.55 -2.12 -2.18
N ALA A 39 -24.35 -1.66 -2.54
CA ALA A 39 -23.34 -2.47 -3.22
C ALA A 39 -22.23 -2.93 -2.26
N VAL A 40 -21.70 -4.13 -2.49
CA VAL A 40 -20.48 -4.62 -1.83
C VAL A 40 -19.28 -3.88 -2.40
N ARG A 41 -18.43 -3.34 -1.51
CA ARG A 41 -17.19 -2.64 -1.85
C ARG A 41 -16.05 -3.11 -0.95
N TYR A 42 -14.83 -2.87 -1.39
CA TYR A 42 -13.62 -3.15 -0.62
C TYR A 42 -12.95 -1.82 -0.23
N ARG A 43 -13.06 -1.45 1.05
CA ARG A 43 -12.40 -0.27 1.62
C ARG A 43 -10.90 -0.47 1.60
N ALA A 44 -10.14 0.40 0.95
CA ALA A 44 -8.68 0.36 0.98
C ALA A 44 -8.16 1.41 1.98
N GLU A 45 -7.36 0.99 2.96
CA GLU A 45 -6.74 1.85 3.96
C GLU A 45 -5.22 1.66 3.99
N PHE A 46 -4.49 2.78 4.04
CA PHE A 46 -3.05 2.83 4.21
C PHE A 46 -2.71 3.97 5.18
N ASP A 47 -1.85 3.72 6.16
CA ASP A 47 -1.41 4.72 7.15
C ASP A 47 -2.58 5.48 7.81
N GLY A 48 -3.63 4.73 8.21
CA GLY A 48 -4.85 5.26 8.81
C GLY A 48 -5.75 6.09 7.88
N ARG A 49 -5.41 6.22 6.59
CA ARG A 49 -6.15 6.99 5.60
C ARG A 49 -6.89 6.07 4.63
N VAL A 50 -8.16 6.37 4.37
CA VAL A 50 -8.94 5.68 3.33
C VAL A 50 -8.48 6.16 1.96
N LEU A 51 -7.94 5.25 1.16
CA LEU A 51 -7.51 5.50 -0.22
C LEU A 51 -8.67 5.41 -1.23
N GLY A 52 -9.77 4.78 -0.83
CA GLY A 52 -10.99 4.66 -1.63
C GLY A 52 -11.63 3.28 -1.56
N TRP A 53 -12.52 3.00 -2.50
CA TRP A 53 -13.35 1.79 -2.51
C TRP A 53 -13.11 1.00 -3.81
N GLY A 54 -12.74 -0.27 -3.69
CA GLY A 54 -12.60 -1.22 -4.80
C GLY A 54 -13.92 -1.96 -5.08
N THR A 55 -14.10 -2.41 -6.32
CA THR A 55 -15.13 -3.39 -6.71
C THR A 55 -14.67 -4.83 -6.50
N THR A 56 -13.36 -5.05 -6.35
CA THR A 56 -12.75 -6.35 -6.12
C THR A 56 -11.72 -6.25 -5.01
N LEU A 57 -11.48 -7.37 -4.30
CA LEU A 57 -10.42 -7.48 -3.30
C LEU A 57 -9.05 -7.19 -3.94
N ARG A 58 -8.77 -7.78 -5.10
CA ARG A 58 -7.53 -7.57 -5.86
C ARG A 58 -7.24 -6.09 -6.08
N GLY A 59 -8.20 -5.33 -6.61
CA GLY A 59 -8.01 -3.92 -6.92
C GLY A 59 -7.85 -3.05 -5.67
N ALA A 60 -8.50 -3.42 -4.55
CA ALA A 60 -8.25 -2.75 -3.27
C ALA A 60 -6.84 -3.04 -2.73
N CYS A 61 -6.38 -4.29 -2.80
CA CYS A 61 -5.01 -4.65 -2.40
C CYS A 61 -3.96 -3.96 -3.28
N GLU A 62 -4.18 -3.89 -4.60
CA GLU A 62 -3.33 -3.15 -5.54
C GLU A 62 -3.20 -1.68 -5.14
N ARG A 63 -4.33 -1.02 -4.82
CA ARG A 63 -4.32 0.39 -4.37
C ARG A 63 -3.52 0.59 -3.08
N VAL A 64 -3.71 -0.27 -2.09
CA VAL A 64 -2.95 -0.20 -0.83
C VAL A 64 -1.46 -0.42 -1.10
N HIS A 65 -1.12 -1.40 -1.93
CA HIS A 65 0.27 -1.69 -2.24
C HIS A 65 0.95 -0.57 -3.04
N GLU A 66 0.26 0.05 -4.00
CA GLU A 66 0.80 1.21 -4.71
C GLU A 66 1.12 2.36 -3.75
N ALA A 67 0.26 2.61 -2.76
CA ALA A 67 0.51 3.62 -1.74
C ALA A 67 1.73 3.27 -0.88
N PHE A 68 1.86 2.00 -0.49
CA PHE A 68 3.04 1.49 0.23
C PHE A 68 4.34 1.64 -0.59
N VAL A 69 4.34 1.25 -1.86
CA VAL A 69 5.53 1.42 -2.72
C VAL A 69 5.89 2.90 -2.86
N ARG A 70 4.89 3.77 -3.08
CA ARG A 70 5.09 5.22 -3.19
C ARG A 70 5.65 5.82 -1.90
N SER A 71 5.28 5.30 -0.73
CA SER A 71 5.81 5.80 0.55
C SER A 71 7.28 5.45 0.78
N HIS A 72 7.84 4.50 0.01
CA HIS A 72 9.25 4.09 0.05
C HIS A 72 10.07 4.62 -1.14
N GLY A 73 9.44 5.38 -2.04
CA GLY A 73 10.14 6.02 -3.14
C GLY A 73 11.17 7.03 -2.64
N PRO A 74 12.20 7.36 -3.44
CA PRO A 74 13.13 8.43 -3.10
C PRO A 74 12.32 9.70 -2.80
N GLY A 75 12.70 10.40 -1.73
CA GLY A 75 12.19 11.75 -1.47
C GLY A 75 12.51 12.68 -2.65
N GLU A 76 12.16 13.96 -2.51
CA GLU A 76 12.61 14.97 -3.46
C GLU A 76 14.12 14.85 -3.70
N TRP A 77 14.56 14.88 -4.96
CA TRP A 77 15.98 14.86 -5.28
C TRP A 77 16.62 16.10 -4.66
N GLN A 78 17.64 15.91 -3.82
CA GLN A 78 18.20 16.98 -2.98
C GLN A 78 19.40 17.71 -3.59
N GLY A 79 19.95 17.25 -4.70
CA GLY A 79 21.28 17.69 -5.13
C GLY A 79 22.22 16.53 -5.41
N TYR A 80 23.21 16.75 -6.26
CA TYR A 80 24.51 16.16 -5.98
C TYR A 80 25.21 17.05 -4.94
N PRO A 81 25.92 16.47 -3.97
CA PRO A 81 26.74 17.26 -3.06
C PRO A 81 27.73 18.12 -3.86
N ASP A 82 27.88 19.37 -3.46
CA ASP A 82 28.90 20.25 -4.01
C ASP A 82 30.25 19.87 -3.40
N PHE A 83 31.15 19.33 -4.22
CA PHE A 83 32.50 18.92 -3.84
C PHE A 83 33.56 20.02 -4.12
N THR A 84 33.14 21.25 -4.43
CA THR A 84 34.05 22.33 -4.85
C THR A 84 34.73 23.11 -3.71
N HIS A 85 34.63 22.66 -2.47
CA HIS A 85 35.48 23.14 -1.38
C HIS A 85 36.29 21.99 -0.78
N VAL A 86 37.51 21.83 -1.30
CA VAL A 86 38.61 21.27 -0.53
C VAL A 86 39.46 22.46 -0.15
N ASP A 87 39.36 22.90 1.10
CA ASP A 87 40.29 23.88 1.67
C ASP A 87 41.72 23.32 1.53
N GLY A 88 42.57 24.11 0.90
CA GLY A 88 44.00 23.82 0.71
C GLY A 88 44.86 24.15 1.93
#